data_AF-A0A519HSA8-F1
#
_entry.id   AF-A0A519HSA8-F1
#
_cell.length_a   1.000
_cell.length_b   1.000
_cell.length_c   1.000
_cell.angle_alpha   90.00
_cell.angle_beta   90.00
_cell.angle_gamma   90.00
#
_symmetry.space_group_name_H-M   'P 1'
#
loop_
_entity.id
_entity.type
_entity.pdbx_description
1 polymer ?
#
loop_
_entity_poly.entity_id
_entity_poly.type
_entity_poly.pdbx_seq_one_letter_code
_entity_poly.pdbx_strand_id
1 'polypeptide(L)'
;MAIPSLDALTRNNYGGDDTGLICGYRFSGTEPPQEVDTAAALQWLAEGEGSQGFVWLHFNLAHAAATRWLERHANLPPEFHEALQGGVHSTRIERTDDALVAVVNDVNFDFDFEPSDIATLYVAVTGRLVVSARRKALRSIDRLRADVRRGLPLRSSVE
;
A
#
# COMPACT_ATOMS: atom_id res chain seq x y z
N MET A 1 33.82 -19.47 -7.46
CA MET A 1 32.72 -18.94 -6.60
C MET A 1 32.41 -17.55 -7.13
N ALA A 2 31.33 -17.39 -7.91
CA ALA A 2 31.02 -16.13 -8.59
C ALA A 2 30.13 -15.27 -7.69
N ILE A 3 30.52 -14.00 -7.50
CA ILE A 3 29.72 -12.99 -6.80
C ILE A 3 28.54 -12.64 -7.73
N PRO A 4 27.28 -12.77 -7.28
CA PRO A 4 26.15 -12.37 -8.12
C PRO A 4 26.18 -10.85 -8.32
N SER A 5 25.95 -10.41 -9.56
CA SER A 5 25.80 -9.00 -9.94
C SER A 5 24.66 -8.34 -9.16
N LEU A 6 24.80 -7.05 -8.82
CA LEU A 6 23.81 -6.26 -8.08
C LEU A 6 22.41 -6.28 -8.75
N ASP A 7 22.36 -6.43 -10.07
CA ASP A 7 21.13 -6.59 -10.88
C ASP A 7 20.40 -7.93 -10.68
N ALA A 8 21.06 -8.93 -10.10
CA ALA A 8 20.45 -10.23 -9.78
C ALA A 8 19.75 -10.21 -8.40
N LEU A 9 20.11 -9.27 -7.52
CA LEU A 9 19.46 -9.10 -6.22
C LEU A 9 18.13 -8.32 -6.31
N THR A 10 17.91 -7.58 -7.38
CA THR A 10 16.64 -6.88 -7.66
C THR A 10 15.58 -7.77 -8.33
N ARG A 11 15.96 -8.94 -8.86
CA ARG A 11 15.06 -9.86 -9.58
C ARG A 11 14.53 -11.03 -8.73
N ASN A 12 14.83 -11.06 -7.44
CA ASN A 12 14.42 -12.15 -6.57
C ASN A 12 13.05 -11.86 -5.91
N ASN A 13 12.00 -12.31 -6.61
CA ASN A 13 10.78 -12.88 -6.01
C ASN A 13 9.90 -11.98 -5.11
N TYR A 14 9.82 -10.67 -5.39
CA TYR A 14 8.69 -9.88 -4.91
C TYR A 14 7.53 -10.06 -5.89
N GLY A 15 6.35 -10.46 -5.41
CA GLY A 15 5.10 -10.48 -6.18
C GLY A 15 4.61 -9.08 -6.59
N GLY A 16 5.51 -8.25 -7.10
CA GLY A 16 5.19 -7.02 -7.80
C GLY A 16 4.87 -7.40 -9.23
N ASP A 17 3.59 -7.46 -9.54
CA ASP A 17 3.15 -7.45 -10.92
C ASP A 17 3.53 -6.12 -11.61
N ASP A 18 3.45 -6.08 -12.94
CA ASP A 18 3.81 -4.90 -13.77
C ASP A 18 2.91 -3.66 -13.49
N THR A 19 2.07 -3.70 -12.46
CA THR A 19 1.21 -2.61 -12.03
C THR A 19 1.94 -1.62 -11.10
N GLY A 20 3.09 -1.98 -10.54
CA GLY A 20 3.78 -1.16 -9.52
C GLY A 20 3.32 -1.43 -8.09
N LEU A 21 2.69 -2.59 -7.85
CA LEU A 21 2.44 -3.12 -6.52
C LEU A 21 3.76 -3.42 -5.82
N ILE A 22 3.93 -2.90 -4.61
CA ILE A 22 5.08 -3.19 -3.73
C ILE A 22 4.80 -4.46 -2.93
N CYS A 23 3.59 -4.59 -2.39
CA CYS A 23 3.11 -5.77 -1.68
C CYS A 23 1.58 -5.74 -1.58
N GLY A 24 0.96 -6.92 -1.59
CA GLY A 24 -0.46 -7.11 -1.29
C GLY A 24 -0.65 -8.19 -0.22
N TYR A 25 -1.60 -7.98 0.68
CA TYR A 25 -1.94 -8.91 1.75
C TYR A 25 -3.44 -9.05 1.89
N ARG A 26 -3.94 -10.30 1.97
CA ARG A 26 -5.33 -10.61 2.32
C ARG A 26 -5.41 -10.99 3.80
N PHE A 27 -6.32 -10.35 4.51
CA PHE A 27 -6.61 -10.61 5.92
C PHE A 27 -7.97 -11.26 6.04
N SER A 28 -8.04 -12.48 6.60
CA SER A 28 -9.31 -13.18 6.91
C SER A 28 -9.79 -12.94 8.34
N GLY A 29 -8.95 -12.36 9.21
CA GLY A 29 -9.21 -12.11 10.62
C GLY A 29 -8.88 -13.29 11.56
N THR A 30 -8.80 -14.51 11.04
CA THR A 30 -8.50 -15.73 11.83
C THR A 30 -7.16 -16.36 11.47
N GLU A 31 -6.68 -16.16 10.25
CA GLU A 31 -5.41 -16.70 9.75
C GLU A 31 -4.37 -15.60 9.57
N PRO A 32 -3.08 -15.95 9.56
CA PRO A 32 -2.03 -15.02 9.17
C PRO A 32 -2.31 -14.38 7.80
N PRO A 33 -1.87 -13.12 7.59
CA PRO A 33 -2.07 -12.44 6.31
C PRO A 33 -1.44 -13.22 5.16
N GLN A 34 -2.19 -13.41 4.08
CA GLN A 34 -1.72 -14.12 2.90
C GLN A 34 -1.25 -13.13 1.84
N GLU A 35 -0.05 -13.35 1.28
CA GLU A 35 0.45 -12.51 0.18
C GLU A 35 -0.41 -12.69 -1.08
N VAL A 36 -0.76 -11.59 -1.72
CA VAL A 36 -1.56 -11.56 -2.96
C VAL A 36 -0.97 -10.53 -3.93
N ASP A 37 -1.04 -10.83 -5.23
CA ASP A 37 -0.80 -9.87 -6.30
C ASP A 37 -2.09 -9.10 -6.64
N THR A 38 -2.04 -8.16 -7.60
CA THR A 38 -3.23 -7.39 -7.98
C THR A 38 -4.30 -8.25 -8.66
N ALA A 39 -3.93 -9.31 -9.37
CA ALA A 39 -4.89 -10.18 -10.04
C ALA A 39 -5.72 -10.98 -9.02
N ALA A 40 -5.04 -11.61 -8.06
CA ALA A 40 -5.67 -12.33 -6.96
C ALA A 40 -6.50 -11.38 -6.07
N ALA A 41 -6.01 -10.16 -5.82
CA ALA A 41 -6.77 -9.16 -5.10
C ALA A 41 -8.07 -8.77 -5.82
N LEU A 42 -8.02 -8.56 -7.14
CA LEU A 42 -9.22 -8.23 -7.92
C LEU A 42 -10.22 -9.37 -7.95
N GLN A 43 -9.74 -10.60 -8.11
CA GLN A 43 -10.60 -11.78 -8.04
C GLN A 43 -11.33 -11.84 -6.70
N TRP A 44 -10.62 -11.64 -5.59
CA TRP A 44 -11.22 -11.68 -4.26
C TRP A 44 -12.18 -10.51 -3.99
N LEU A 45 -11.88 -9.31 -4.49
CA LEU A 45 -12.79 -8.17 -4.39
C LEU A 45 -14.09 -8.43 -5.17
N ALA A 46 -14.00 -9.06 -6.34
CA ALA A 46 -15.15 -9.41 -7.17
C ALA A 46 -16.08 -10.48 -6.56
N GLU A 47 -15.60 -11.30 -5.62
CA GLU A 47 -16.44 -12.25 -4.86
C GLU A 47 -17.52 -11.54 -4.00
N GLY A 48 -17.37 -10.23 -3.76
CA GLY A 48 -18.35 -9.43 -3.02
C GLY A 48 -18.42 -9.74 -1.52
N GLU A 49 -19.50 -9.33 -0.88
CA GLU A 49 -19.69 -9.38 0.58
C GLU A 49 -19.74 -10.79 1.18
N GLY A 50 -19.73 -11.85 0.35
CA GLY A 50 -19.69 -13.24 0.83
C GLY A 50 -18.37 -13.64 1.49
N SER A 51 -17.29 -12.88 1.25
CA SER A 51 -15.95 -13.18 1.76
C SER A 51 -15.58 -12.26 2.93
N GLN A 52 -15.35 -12.84 4.11
CA GLN A 52 -14.90 -12.11 5.30
C GLN A 52 -13.48 -11.56 5.13
N GLY A 53 -13.24 -10.40 5.72
CA GLY A 53 -11.92 -9.78 5.78
C GLY A 53 -11.72 -8.62 4.80
N PHE A 54 -10.47 -8.28 4.54
CA PHE A 54 -10.08 -7.19 3.65
C PHE A 54 -8.73 -7.46 2.97
N VAL A 55 -8.46 -6.75 1.89
CA VAL A 55 -7.15 -6.76 1.22
C VAL A 55 -6.47 -5.42 1.44
N TRP A 56 -5.18 -5.46 1.77
CA TRP A 56 -4.30 -4.30 1.76
C TRP A 56 -3.36 -4.37 0.55
N LEU A 57 -3.38 -3.33 -0.29
CA LEU A 57 -2.46 -3.16 -1.41
C LEU A 57 -1.59 -1.91 -1.21
N HIS A 58 -0.27 -2.07 -1.32
CA HIS A 58 0.68 -0.97 -1.24
C HIS A 58 1.34 -0.71 -2.59
N PHE A 59 1.24 0.52 -3.11
CA PHE A 59 1.71 0.89 -4.46
C PHE A 59 2.86 1.88 -4.46
N ASN A 60 3.75 1.71 -5.45
CA ASN A 60 4.77 2.69 -5.82
C ASN A 60 4.24 3.64 -6.90
N LEU A 61 3.92 4.88 -6.52
CA LEU A 61 3.45 5.92 -7.43
C LEU A 61 4.53 6.47 -8.38
N ALA A 62 5.81 6.14 -8.16
CA ALA A 62 6.85 6.41 -9.16
C ALA A 62 6.70 5.50 -10.40
N HIS A 63 5.93 4.41 -10.29
CA HIS A 63 5.62 3.53 -11.40
C HIS A 63 4.33 3.98 -12.10
N ALA A 64 4.42 4.38 -13.37
CA ALA A 64 3.27 4.94 -14.10
C ALA A 64 2.07 3.97 -14.23
N ALA A 65 2.29 2.66 -14.10
CA ALA A 65 1.19 1.70 -14.11
C ALA A 65 0.36 1.71 -12.81
N ALA A 66 0.90 2.22 -11.68
CA ALA A 66 0.23 2.18 -10.40
C ALA A 66 -1.01 3.07 -10.40
N THR A 67 -0.84 4.33 -10.82
CA THR A 67 -1.96 5.27 -10.96
C THR A 67 -3.02 4.74 -11.92
N ARG A 68 -2.61 4.19 -13.07
CA ARG A 68 -3.54 3.59 -14.05
C ARG A 68 -4.31 2.40 -13.48
N TRP A 69 -3.66 1.57 -12.68
CA TRP A 69 -4.30 0.43 -12.06
C TRP A 69 -5.33 0.90 -11.02
N LEU A 70 -4.95 1.84 -10.16
CA LEU A 70 -5.81 2.42 -9.13
C LEU A 70 -7.08 3.04 -9.75
N GLU A 71 -6.93 3.85 -10.80
CA GLU A 71 -8.04 4.48 -11.52
C GLU A 71 -9.00 3.48 -12.15
N ARG A 72 -8.50 2.33 -12.62
CA ARG A 72 -9.32 1.35 -13.35
C ARG A 72 -9.98 0.32 -12.48
N HIS A 73 -9.38 -0.01 -11.34
CA HIS A 73 -9.66 -1.26 -10.65
C HIS A 73 -9.99 -1.11 -9.17
N ALA A 74 -9.48 -0.07 -8.50
CA ALA A 74 -9.62 0.05 -7.05
C ALA A 74 -10.95 0.67 -6.60
N ASN A 75 -11.74 1.25 -7.53
CA ASN A 75 -13.02 1.91 -7.26
C ASN A 75 -12.95 2.85 -6.03
N LEU A 76 -11.90 3.69 -5.99
CA LEU A 76 -11.65 4.59 -4.87
C LEU A 76 -12.41 5.92 -5.04
N PRO A 77 -12.68 6.64 -3.95
CA PRO A 77 -13.32 7.95 -4.03
C PRO A 77 -12.51 8.93 -4.89
N PRO A 78 -13.16 9.86 -5.62
CA PRO A 78 -12.48 10.90 -6.39
C PRO A 78 -11.44 11.68 -5.59
N GLU A 79 -11.71 11.93 -4.30
CA GLU A 79 -10.84 12.64 -3.36
C GLU A 79 -9.48 11.97 -3.19
N PHE A 80 -9.41 10.64 -3.29
CA PHE A 80 -8.14 9.92 -3.28
C PHE A 80 -7.32 10.26 -4.52
N HIS A 81 -7.94 10.25 -5.70
CA HIS A 81 -7.28 10.57 -6.96
C HIS A 81 -6.85 12.05 -7.01
N GLU A 82 -7.69 12.96 -6.53
CA GLU A 82 -7.35 14.38 -6.38
C GLU A 82 -6.17 14.59 -5.44
N ALA A 83 -6.15 13.87 -4.30
CA ALA A 83 -5.03 13.94 -3.36
C ALA A 83 -3.71 13.48 -4.00
N LEU A 84 -3.74 12.49 -4.90
CA LEU A 84 -2.54 12.07 -5.64
C LEU A 84 -1.99 13.20 -6.53
N GLN A 85 -2.85 14.03 -7.13
CA GLN A 85 -2.45 15.12 -8.04
C GLN A 85 -1.99 16.39 -7.30
N GLY A 86 -2.54 16.66 -6.11
CA GLY A 86 -2.36 17.92 -5.39
C GLY A 86 -0.96 18.18 -4.78
N GLY A 87 -0.06 17.20 -4.79
CA GLY A 87 1.31 17.34 -4.27
C GLY A 87 1.45 17.05 -2.77
N VAL A 88 2.47 17.64 -2.13
CA VAL A 88 2.75 17.46 -0.69
C VAL A 88 1.78 18.31 0.12
N HIS A 89 1.01 17.68 0.99
CA HIS A 89 -0.01 18.35 1.80
C HIS A 89 0.24 18.15 3.30
N SER A 90 -0.35 19.00 4.12
CA SER A 90 -0.49 18.74 5.56
C SER A 90 -1.22 17.42 5.80
N THR A 91 -0.87 16.75 6.90
CA THR A 91 -1.58 15.54 7.32
C THR A 91 -3.07 15.84 7.46
N ARG A 92 -3.92 15.03 6.84
CA ARG A 92 -5.37 15.14 6.92
C ARG A 92 -6.04 13.78 6.74
N ILE A 93 -7.22 13.64 7.34
CA ILE A 93 -8.10 12.48 7.19
C ILE A 93 -9.49 13.01 6.88
N GLU A 94 -10.06 12.51 5.80
CA GLU A 94 -11.37 12.89 5.29
C GLU A 94 -12.22 11.63 5.18
N ARG A 95 -13.48 11.73 5.62
CA ARG A 95 -14.47 10.67 5.41
C ARG A 95 -15.37 11.09 4.25
N THR A 96 -15.43 10.26 3.22
CA THR A 96 -16.32 10.43 2.08
C THR A 96 -17.10 9.15 1.90
N ASP A 97 -18.43 9.25 1.93
CA ASP A 97 -19.34 8.12 1.86
C ASP A 97 -18.96 6.99 2.85
N ASP A 98 -18.67 5.81 2.32
CA ASP A 98 -18.24 4.60 3.04
C ASP A 98 -16.73 4.40 3.02
N ALA A 99 -15.97 5.45 2.70
CA ALA A 99 -14.52 5.43 2.61
C ALA A 99 -13.86 6.49 3.51
N LEU A 100 -12.61 6.21 3.88
CA LEU A 100 -11.69 7.16 4.50
C LEU A 100 -10.53 7.41 3.53
N VAL A 101 -10.26 8.68 3.26
CA VAL A 101 -9.09 9.13 2.51
C VAL A 101 -8.16 9.86 3.47
N ALA A 102 -6.91 9.45 3.52
CA ALA A 102 -5.90 10.07 4.36
C ALA A 102 -4.67 10.45 3.56
N VAL A 103 -4.14 11.62 3.88
CA VAL A 103 -2.80 12.06 3.48
C VAL A 103 -1.98 12.15 4.75
N VAL A 104 -0.94 11.34 4.84
CA VAL A 104 -0.11 11.23 6.05
C VAL A 104 1.32 11.56 5.67
N ASN A 105 1.90 12.55 6.35
CA ASN A 105 3.32 12.81 6.24
C ASN A 105 4.10 11.84 7.13
N ASP A 106 5.08 11.18 6.55
CA ASP A 106 5.97 10.23 7.21
C ASP A 106 7.42 10.61 6.88
N VAL A 107 8.37 10.05 7.62
CA VAL A 107 9.80 10.32 7.42
C VAL A 107 10.36 9.43 6.31
N ASN A 108 11.15 10.03 5.41
CA ASN A 108 11.81 9.31 4.32
C ASN A 108 12.82 8.29 4.88
N PHE A 109 13.01 7.22 4.12
CA PHE A 109 14.08 6.26 4.36
C PHE A 109 15.36 6.76 3.68
N ASP A 110 16.06 7.72 4.28
CA ASP A 110 17.41 8.12 3.85
C ASP A 110 18.45 7.85 4.95
N PHE A 111 19.64 7.42 4.55
CA PHE A 111 20.79 7.16 5.43
C PHE A 111 21.59 8.44 5.72
N ASP A 112 21.46 9.45 4.87
CA ASP A 112 21.99 10.80 5.10
C ASP A 112 20.90 11.64 5.79
N PHE A 113 21.06 11.82 7.10
CA PHE A 113 20.10 12.49 7.98
C PHE A 113 20.00 14.00 7.69
N GLU A 114 19.15 14.39 6.74
CA GLU A 114 18.54 15.73 6.73
C GLU A 114 17.13 15.64 7.36
N PRO A 115 16.87 16.33 8.49
CA PRO A 115 15.56 16.35 9.18
C PRO A 115 14.38 16.86 8.34
N SER A 116 14.64 17.35 7.12
CA SER A 116 13.66 17.93 6.19
C SER A 116 12.99 16.93 5.26
N ASP A 117 13.43 15.67 5.25
CA ASP A 117 12.99 14.74 4.21
C ASP A 117 11.68 14.03 4.58
N ILE A 118 10.61 14.83 4.65
CA ILE A 118 9.23 14.40 4.84
C ILE A 118 8.69 13.92 3.48
N ALA A 119 8.05 12.76 3.48
CA ALA A 119 7.38 12.23 2.30
C ALA A 119 5.94 11.82 2.62
N THR A 120 5.10 11.82 1.59
CA THR A 120 3.66 11.66 1.74
C THR A 120 3.24 10.22 1.45
N LEU A 121 2.52 9.63 2.40
CA LEU A 121 1.72 8.42 2.25
C LEU A 121 0.28 8.81 1.96
N TYR A 122 -0.26 8.31 0.86
CA TYR A 122 -1.69 8.41 0.55
C TYR A 122 -2.36 7.11 0.94
N VAL A 123 -3.52 7.19 1.58
CA VAL A 123 -4.28 6.01 2.01
C VAL A 123 -5.74 6.19 1.63
N ALA A 124 -6.35 5.13 1.10
CA ALA A 124 -7.79 5.00 1.00
C ALA A 124 -8.23 3.71 1.70
N VAL A 125 -9.28 3.79 2.49
CA VAL A 125 -9.83 2.64 3.23
C VAL A 125 -11.32 2.56 2.96
N THR A 126 -11.76 1.38 2.55
CA THR A 126 -13.18 0.98 2.45
C THR A 126 -13.41 -0.23 3.36
N GLY A 127 -14.62 -0.76 3.40
CA GLY A 127 -14.93 -1.96 4.19
C GLY A 127 -14.12 -3.22 3.81
N ARG A 128 -13.64 -3.34 2.55
CA ARG A 128 -12.96 -4.54 2.05
C ARG A 128 -11.60 -4.29 1.42
N LEU A 129 -11.22 -3.03 1.23
CA LEU A 129 -9.97 -2.65 0.58
C LEU A 129 -9.28 -1.52 1.33
N VAL A 130 -8.01 -1.74 1.66
CA VAL A 130 -7.05 -0.73 2.09
C VAL A 130 -6.06 -0.52 0.95
N VAL A 131 -5.95 0.69 0.43
CA VAL A 131 -4.88 1.08 -0.49
C VAL A 131 -3.96 2.03 0.23
N SER A 132 -2.66 1.79 0.16
CA SER A 132 -1.66 2.79 0.51
C SER A 132 -0.70 3.03 -0.65
N ALA A 133 -0.31 4.27 -0.90
CA ALA A 133 0.47 4.62 -2.07
C ALA A 133 1.50 5.69 -1.74
N ARG A 134 2.71 5.55 -2.30
CA ARG A 134 3.86 6.41 -1.97
C ARG A 134 4.75 6.63 -3.19
N ARG A 135 5.41 7.79 -3.28
CA ARG A 135 6.42 8.07 -4.32
C ARG A 135 7.85 7.75 -3.87
N LYS A 136 8.20 8.12 -2.63
CA LYS A 136 9.51 7.87 -2.00
C LYS A 136 9.37 6.87 -0.86
N ALA A 137 10.42 6.10 -0.55
CA ALA A 137 10.37 5.10 0.51
C ALA A 137 10.06 5.71 1.89
N LEU A 138 9.29 5.00 2.72
CA LEU A 138 8.74 5.53 3.97
C LEU A 138 8.96 4.54 5.11
N ARG A 139 9.54 5.01 6.22
CA ARG A 139 9.96 4.13 7.33
C ARG A 139 8.78 3.42 7.97
N SER A 140 7.68 4.11 8.24
CA SER A 140 6.58 3.56 9.04
C SER A 140 5.82 2.49 8.26
N ILE A 141 5.53 2.73 6.98
CA ILE A 141 4.85 1.74 6.12
C ILE A 141 5.73 0.52 5.82
N ASP A 142 7.05 0.71 5.68
CA ASP A 142 7.98 -0.39 5.47
C ASP A 142 8.08 -1.28 6.72
N ARG A 143 8.05 -0.68 7.92
CA ARG A 143 7.95 -1.43 9.19
C ARG A 143 6.64 -2.21 9.27
N LEU A 144 5.50 -1.57 8.98
CA LEU A 144 4.20 -2.23 8.97
C LEU A 144 4.19 -3.43 8.03
N ARG A 145 4.71 -3.26 6.80
CA ARG A 145 4.85 -4.35 5.83
C ARG A 145 5.70 -5.49 6.39
N ALA A 146 6.84 -5.18 7.00
CA ALA A 146 7.72 -6.20 7.57
C ALA A 146 7.03 -6.98 8.70
N ASP A 147 6.24 -6.31 9.53
CA ASP A 147 5.50 -6.91 10.63
C ASP A 147 4.36 -7.81 10.12
N VAL A 148 3.57 -7.33 9.16
CA VAL A 148 2.52 -8.11 8.48
C VAL A 148 3.10 -9.36 7.80
N ARG A 149 4.23 -9.22 7.09
CA ARG A 149 4.90 -10.36 6.45
C ARG A 149 5.40 -11.42 7.43
N ARG A 150 5.71 -11.03 8.68
CA ARG A 150 6.06 -11.98 9.75
C ARG A 150 4.83 -12.65 10.38
N GLY A 151 3.62 -12.35 9.89
CA GLY A 151 2.37 -12.86 10.44
C GLY A 151 1.96 -12.18 11.74
N LEU A 152 2.50 -10.99 12.06
CA LEU A 152 2.05 -10.25 13.23
C LEU A 152 0.61 -9.78 13.01
N PRO A 153 -0.30 -10.03 13.97
CA PRO A 153 -1.68 -9.58 13.84
C PRO A 153 -1.73 -8.05 13.85
N LEU A 154 -2.47 -7.47 12.90
CA LEU A 154 -2.85 -6.07 12.97
C LEU A 154 -3.84 -5.91 14.12
N ARG A 155 -3.43 -5.18 15.16
CA ARG A 155 -4.31 -4.83 16.28
C ARG A 155 -4.74 -3.39 16.15
N SER A 156 -5.95 -3.10 16.63
CA SER A 156 -6.36 -1.73 16.81
C SER A 156 -5.46 -1.07 17.86
N SER A 157 -5.03 0.17 17.62
CA SER A 157 -4.26 0.91 18.62
C SER A 157 -5.10 1.41 19.81
N VAL A 158 -6.43 1.19 19.77
CA VAL A 158 -7.36 1.54 20.85
C VAL A 158 -7.75 0.34 21.73
N GLU A 159 -7.12 -0.82 21.52
CA GLU A 159 -7.25 -2.03 22.36
C GLU A 159 -6.08 -2.21 23.33
#